data_AF-A0A918A0K1-F1
#
_entry.id   AF-A0A918A0K1-F1
#
_cell.length_a   1.000
_cell.length_b   1.000
_cell.length_c   1.000
_cell.angle_alpha   90.00
_cell.angle_beta   90.00
_cell.angle_gamma   90.00
#
_symmetry.space_group_name_H-M   'P 1'
#
loop_
_entity.id
_entity.type
_entity.pdbx_description
1 polymer ?
#
loop_
_entity_poly.entity_id
_entity_poly.type
_entity_poly.pdbx_seq_one_letter_code
_entity_poly.pdbx_strand_id
1 'polypeptide(L)'
;MFPDPTLPASWRSLLAEFRRCFSSSTFPVFCALTTGLVACTRFRTITGMLVGAGMNLLWRHERAHRFFSRACWCIDHVGMVAARLVIATLVEAGAPIVVAIDDSVTRRSGKKVHGAFWQYDGSTPDGRKTSRGNCFVTLGIIVHLPFLPRAVCLPVLVRLYVKDGPFGILEL
;
A
#
# COMPACT_ATOMS: atom_id res chain seq x y z
N MET A 1 9.55 -15.35 21.95
CA MET A 1 8.54 -14.81 21.02
C MET A 1 8.17 -13.42 21.52
N PHE A 2 8.27 -12.38 20.69
CA PHE A 2 7.82 -11.05 21.12
C PHE A 2 6.29 -11.04 21.22
N PRO A 3 5.70 -10.24 22.12
CA PRO A 3 4.25 -10.12 22.21
C PRO A 3 3.70 -9.61 20.88
N ASP A 4 2.63 -10.25 20.42
CA ASP A 4 1.83 -9.83 19.27
C ASP A 4 0.77 -8.81 19.73
N PRO A 5 0.36 -7.87 18.86
CA PRO A 5 -0.72 -6.96 19.21
C PRO A 5 -2.03 -7.71 19.47
N THR A 6 -2.79 -7.26 20.47
CA THR A 6 -4.15 -7.75 20.74
C THR A 6 -5.10 -7.12 19.74
N LEU A 7 -5.51 -7.89 18.74
CA LEU A 7 -6.35 -7.42 17.62
C LEU A 7 -7.80 -7.92 17.74
N PRO A 8 -8.81 -7.11 17.36
CA PRO A 8 -10.17 -7.58 17.16
C PRO A 8 -10.24 -8.76 16.20
N ALA A 9 -11.17 -9.70 16.42
CA ALA A 9 -11.26 -10.94 15.65
C ALA A 9 -11.44 -10.69 14.14
N SER A 10 -12.32 -9.76 13.75
CA SER A 10 -12.55 -9.40 12.35
C SER A 10 -11.29 -8.87 11.66
N TRP A 11 -10.54 -8.01 12.35
CA TRP A 11 -9.27 -7.48 11.84
C TRP A 11 -8.19 -8.54 11.72
N ARG A 12 -8.10 -9.45 12.71
CA ARG A 12 -7.19 -10.59 12.66
C ARG A 12 -7.50 -11.52 11.49
N SER A 13 -8.77 -11.83 11.26
CA SER A 13 -9.21 -12.67 10.13
C SER A 13 -8.83 -12.03 8.80
N LEU A 14 -9.07 -10.72 8.64
CA LEU A 14 -8.67 -10.00 7.43
C LEU A 14 -7.15 -10.05 7.19
N LEU A 15 -6.34 -9.83 8.24
CA LEU A 15 -4.87 -9.90 8.11
C LEU A 15 -4.39 -11.33 7.82
N ALA A 16 -5.09 -12.37 8.29
CA ALA A 16 -4.73 -13.77 8.08
C ALA A 16 -4.73 -14.17 6.59
N GLU A 17 -5.56 -13.54 5.77
CA GLU A 17 -5.61 -13.73 4.32
C GLU A 17 -4.25 -13.43 3.65
N PHE A 18 -3.49 -12.49 4.22
CA PHE A 18 -2.17 -12.12 3.72
C PHE A 18 -1.04 -13.01 4.24
N ARG A 19 -1.31 -14.03 5.05
CA ARG A 19 -0.26 -14.86 5.69
C ARG A 19 0.70 -15.47 4.68
N ARG A 20 0.21 -15.89 3.51
CA ARG A 20 1.03 -16.49 2.45
C ARG A 20 1.93 -15.50 1.71
N CYS A 21 1.71 -14.19 1.89
CA CYS A 21 2.57 -13.15 1.31
C CYS A 21 3.88 -12.96 2.09
N PHE A 22 3.96 -13.53 3.29
CA PHE A 22 5.03 -13.27 4.24
C PHE A 22 5.60 -14.58 4.80
N SER A 23 6.83 -14.52 5.33
CA SER A 23 7.39 -15.63 6.08
C SER A 23 6.84 -15.63 7.50
N SER A 24 7.04 -16.72 8.24
CA SER A 24 6.65 -16.82 9.65
C SER A 24 7.23 -15.70 10.53
N SER A 25 8.39 -15.12 10.15
CA SER A 25 9.04 -14.05 10.91
C SER A 25 8.59 -12.64 10.50
N THR A 26 8.15 -12.45 9.25
CA THR A 26 7.74 -11.14 8.72
C THR A 26 6.23 -10.92 8.81
N PHE A 27 5.42 -11.98 8.84
CA PHE A 27 3.97 -11.88 8.97
C PHE A 27 3.51 -11.14 10.24
N PRO A 28 4.04 -11.42 11.45
CA PRO A 28 3.67 -10.65 12.64
C PRO A 28 4.03 -9.17 12.52
N VAL A 29 5.13 -8.85 11.81
CA VAL A 29 5.55 -7.46 11.58
C VAL A 29 4.59 -6.76 10.63
N PHE A 30 4.15 -7.42 9.56
CA PHE A 30 3.08 -6.93 8.70
C PHE A 30 1.81 -6.65 9.51
N CYS A 31 1.34 -7.61 10.32
CA CYS A 31 0.14 -7.43 11.14
C CYS A 31 0.24 -6.21 12.07
N ALA A 32 1.36 -6.06 12.79
CA ALA A 32 1.56 -4.92 13.68
C ALA A 32 1.62 -3.60 12.91
N LEU A 33 2.41 -3.52 11.84
CA LEU A 33 2.58 -2.29 11.07
C LEU A 33 1.29 -1.87 10.36
N THR A 34 0.57 -2.80 9.74
CA THR A 34 -0.74 -2.51 9.11
C THR A 34 -1.77 -2.08 10.15
N THR A 35 -1.82 -2.73 11.31
CA THR A 35 -2.67 -2.30 12.43
C THR A 35 -2.33 -0.87 12.85
N GLY A 36 -1.04 -0.59 13.03
CA GLY A 36 -0.57 0.73 13.44
C GLY A 36 -0.85 1.81 12.41
N LEU A 37 -0.81 1.48 11.12
CA LEU A 37 -1.17 2.39 10.04
C LEU A 37 -2.66 2.77 10.08
N VAL A 38 -3.53 1.79 10.34
CA VAL A 38 -4.98 2.01 10.46
C VAL A 38 -5.31 2.77 11.75
N ALA A 39 -4.66 2.43 12.87
CA ALA A 39 -4.89 3.06 14.16
C ALA A 39 -4.32 4.49 14.26
N CYS A 40 -3.22 4.79 13.57
CA CYS A 40 -2.57 6.10 13.61
C CYS A 40 -2.92 6.94 12.37
N THR A 41 -3.94 7.79 12.48
CA THR A 41 -4.42 8.62 11.37
C THR A 41 -3.54 9.86 11.10
N ARG A 42 -2.69 10.26 12.06
CA ARG A 42 -1.96 11.54 12.01
C ARG A 42 -0.54 11.45 11.44
N PHE A 43 0.22 10.40 11.76
CA PHE A 43 1.61 10.24 11.31
C PHE A 43 1.80 8.91 10.60
N ARG A 44 1.76 8.93 9.26
CA ARG A 44 1.99 7.76 8.39
C ARG A 44 3.49 7.45 8.23
N THR A 45 4.24 7.45 9.33
CA THR A 45 5.66 7.10 9.36
C THR A 45 5.82 5.69 9.93
N ILE A 46 6.95 5.02 9.65
CA ILE A 46 7.24 3.69 10.20
C ILE A 46 7.20 3.70 11.74
N THR A 47 7.77 4.74 12.36
CA THR A 47 7.69 4.93 13.81
C THR A 47 6.26 5.19 14.28
N GLY A 48 5.49 6.00 13.54
CA GLY A 48 4.07 6.25 13.83
C GLY A 48 3.24 4.97 13.79
N MET A 49 3.50 4.07 12.83
CA MET A 49 2.88 2.75 12.75
C MET A 49 3.26 1.89 13.98
N LEU A 50 4.53 1.89 14.39
CA LEU A 50 4.94 1.16 15.61
C LEU A 50 4.24 1.68 16.87
N VAL A 51 4.11 2.99 17.01
CA VAL A 51 3.40 3.62 18.14
C VAL A 51 1.91 3.30 18.07
N GLY A 52 1.28 3.44 16.90
CA GLY A 52 -0.14 3.12 16.69
C GLY A 52 -0.49 1.66 16.97
N ALA A 53 0.47 0.75 16.77
CA ALA A 53 0.33 -0.67 17.11
C ALA A 53 0.57 -0.98 18.60
N GLY A 54 0.98 0.01 19.41
CA GLY A 54 1.39 -0.19 20.81
C GLY A 54 2.71 -0.96 20.97
N MET A 55 3.52 -1.05 19.90
CA MET A 55 4.73 -1.89 19.87
C MET A 55 6.03 -1.11 20.13
N ASN A 56 5.97 0.21 20.28
CA ASN A 56 7.15 1.09 20.38
C ASN A 56 8.06 0.81 21.60
N LEU A 57 7.50 0.27 22.69
CA LEU A 57 8.27 -0.12 23.88
C LEU A 57 8.69 -1.60 23.87
N LEU A 58 8.04 -2.42 23.05
CA LEU A 58 8.21 -3.87 23.03
C LEU A 58 9.14 -4.31 21.91
N TRP A 59 9.17 -3.56 20.81
CA TRP A 59 9.96 -3.88 19.62
C TRP A 59 11.05 -2.86 19.39
N ARG A 60 12.22 -3.35 19.00
CA ARG A 60 13.28 -2.52 18.43
C ARG A 60 12.78 -1.88 17.13
N HIS A 61 12.93 -0.55 17.02
CA HIS A 61 12.57 0.23 15.83
C HIS A 61 13.17 -0.33 14.53
N GLU A 62 14.39 -0.85 14.58
CA GLU A 62 15.06 -1.46 13.42
C GLU A 62 14.23 -2.59 12.79
N ARG A 63 13.43 -3.31 13.58
CA ARG A 63 12.61 -4.43 13.09
C ARG A 63 11.61 -3.94 12.04
N ALA A 64 10.98 -2.81 12.29
CA ALA A 64 10.03 -2.20 11.35
C ALA A 64 10.74 -1.65 10.10
N HIS A 65 11.91 -1.04 10.25
CA HIS A 65 12.67 -0.56 9.09
C HIS A 65 13.24 -1.71 8.24
N ARG A 66 13.67 -2.82 8.86
CA ARG A 66 14.13 -4.02 8.14
C ARG A 66 13.01 -4.69 7.36
N PHE A 67 11.76 -4.58 7.82
CA PHE A 67 10.61 -5.09 7.08
C PHE A 67 10.49 -4.47 5.68
N PHE A 68 10.71 -3.16 5.54
CA PHE A 68 10.66 -2.49 4.24
C PHE A 68 11.97 -2.52 3.46
N SER A 69 13.11 -2.63 4.15
CA SER A 69 14.43 -2.51 3.50
C SER A 69 15.12 -3.83 3.19
N ARG A 70 14.76 -4.93 3.87
CA ARG A 70 15.50 -6.21 3.79
C ARG A 70 14.62 -7.46 3.77
N ALA A 71 13.37 -7.40 4.24
CA ALA A 71 12.52 -8.58 4.21
C ALA A 71 12.14 -8.94 2.78
N CYS A 72 12.16 -10.23 2.46
CA CYS A 72 11.73 -10.74 1.16
C CYS A 72 10.21 -10.92 1.17
N TRP A 73 9.50 -10.01 0.50
CA TRP A 73 8.08 -10.13 0.17
C TRP A 73 7.81 -9.38 -1.13
N CYS A 74 6.75 -9.77 -1.83
CA CYS A 74 6.40 -9.22 -3.14
C CYS A 74 5.15 -8.34 -3.00
N ILE A 75 5.23 -7.07 -3.43
CA ILE A 75 4.11 -6.12 -3.36
C ILE A 75 2.92 -6.59 -4.20
N ASP A 76 3.13 -7.25 -5.33
CA ASP A 76 2.04 -7.75 -6.18
C ASP A 76 1.34 -8.91 -5.54
N HIS A 77 2.07 -9.79 -4.85
CA HIS A 77 1.43 -10.88 -4.14
C HIS A 77 0.48 -10.33 -3.06
N VAL A 78 0.91 -9.31 -2.32
CA VAL A 78 0.04 -8.59 -1.37
C VAL A 78 -1.15 -7.95 -2.10
N GLY A 79 -0.90 -7.26 -3.21
CA GLY A 79 -1.94 -6.58 -3.96
C GLY A 79 -2.97 -7.50 -4.61
N MET A 80 -2.55 -8.66 -5.11
CA MET A 80 -3.43 -9.69 -5.65
C MET A 80 -4.30 -10.34 -4.58
N VAL A 81 -3.76 -10.55 -3.37
CA VAL A 81 -4.58 -10.98 -2.23
C VAL A 81 -5.60 -9.90 -1.88
N ALA A 82 -5.19 -8.62 -1.83
CA ALA A 82 -6.12 -7.52 -1.59
C ALA A 82 -7.22 -7.43 -2.67
N ALA A 83 -6.87 -7.56 -3.95
CA ALA A 83 -7.81 -7.57 -5.07
C ALA A 83 -8.83 -8.70 -4.94
N ARG A 84 -8.36 -9.93 -4.65
CA ARG A 84 -9.24 -11.09 -4.42
C ARG A 84 -10.20 -10.86 -3.27
N LEU A 85 -9.73 -10.28 -2.16
CA LEU A 85 -10.58 -9.95 -1.03
C LEU A 85 -11.64 -8.93 -1.40
N VAL A 86 -11.26 -7.84 -2.07
CA VAL A 86 -12.20 -6.81 -2.52
C VAL A 86 -13.27 -7.43 -3.43
N ILE A 87 -12.87 -8.23 -4.42
CA ILE A 87 -13.80 -8.88 -5.35
C ILE A 87 -14.72 -9.84 -4.60
N ALA A 88 -14.17 -10.73 -3.79
CA ALA A 88 -14.95 -11.76 -3.09
C ALA A 88 -15.92 -11.19 -2.05
N THR A 89 -15.68 -9.99 -1.53
CA THR A 89 -16.46 -9.42 -0.42
C THR A 89 -17.34 -8.22 -0.81
N LEU A 90 -16.97 -7.48 -1.85
CA LEU A 90 -17.60 -6.20 -2.20
C LEU A 90 -18.11 -6.12 -3.64
N VAL A 91 -17.86 -7.13 -4.47
CA VAL A 91 -18.38 -7.19 -5.85
C VAL A 91 -19.44 -8.28 -5.93
N GLU A 92 -20.61 -7.93 -6.46
CA GLU A 92 -21.73 -8.87 -6.62
C GLU A 92 -21.35 -10.00 -7.59
N ALA A 93 -21.82 -11.22 -7.32
CA ALA A 93 -21.54 -12.36 -8.16
C ALA A 93 -22.08 -12.14 -9.58
N GLY A 94 -21.21 -12.26 -10.58
CA GLY A 94 -21.55 -12.03 -11.99
C GLY A 94 -21.51 -10.56 -12.43
N ALA A 95 -21.28 -9.61 -11.51
CA ALA A 95 -21.07 -8.21 -11.87
C ALA A 95 -19.68 -7.98 -12.50
N PRO A 96 -19.53 -7.00 -13.40
CA PRO A 96 -18.23 -6.65 -13.96
C PRO A 96 -17.30 -6.07 -12.89
N ILE A 97 -16.02 -6.43 -12.97
CA ILE A 97 -14.98 -5.80 -12.15
C ILE A 97 -14.55 -4.51 -12.85
N VAL A 98 -14.99 -3.38 -12.30
CA VAL A 98 -14.59 -2.06 -12.82
C VAL A 98 -13.28 -1.64 -12.16
N VAL A 99 -12.28 -1.34 -12.98
CA VAL A 99 -10.93 -0.99 -12.55
C VAL A 99 -10.61 0.43 -12.99
N ALA A 100 -10.00 1.19 -12.09
CA ALA A 100 -9.42 2.50 -12.37
C ALA A 100 -7.90 2.42 -12.29
N ILE A 101 -7.23 3.09 -13.23
CA ILE A 101 -5.77 3.28 -13.23
C ILE A 101 -5.52 4.78 -13.14
N ASP A 102 -4.66 5.16 -12.21
CA ASP A 102 -4.24 6.55 -12.01
C ASP A 102 -2.75 6.58 -11.70
N ASP A 103 -2.05 7.60 -12.20
CA ASP A 103 -0.66 7.84 -11.84
C ASP A 103 -0.54 9.06 -10.94
N SER A 104 0.29 8.93 -9.90
CA SER A 104 0.45 9.96 -8.88
C SER A 104 1.93 10.23 -8.61
N VAL A 105 2.32 11.49 -8.75
CA VAL A 105 3.69 11.92 -8.45
C VAL A 105 3.88 12.11 -6.95
N THR A 106 4.65 11.22 -6.35
CA THR A 106 5.14 11.42 -4.98
C THR A 106 6.36 12.33 -5.02
N ARG A 107 6.18 13.59 -4.60
CA ARG A 107 7.24 14.60 -4.52
C ARG A 107 8.27 14.24 -3.46
N ARG A 108 9.26 13.43 -3.85
CA ARG A 108 10.51 13.22 -3.12
C ARG A 108 11.69 13.40 -4.06
N SER A 109 12.65 14.21 -3.63
CA SER A 109 13.87 14.48 -4.36
C SER A 109 15.09 14.13 -3.49
N GLY A 110 16.16 13.67 -4.13
CA GLY A 110 17.41 13.34 -3.45
C GLY A 110 18.24 12.33 -4.24
N LYS A 111 19.56 12.34 -4.00
CA LYS A 111 20.52 11.47 -4.71
C LYS A 111 20.25 9.97 -4.52
N LYS A 112 19.51 9.59 -3.47
CA LYS A 112 19.17 8.20 -3.12
C LYS A 112 17.74 7.80 -3.51
N VAL A 113 16.98 8.69 -4.16
CA VAL A 113 15.61 8.39 -4.58
C VAL A 113 15.66 7.74 -5.96
N HIS A 114 15.55 6.40 -5.98
CA HIS A 114 15.48 5.63 -7.21
C HIS A 114 14.18 5.91 -7.98
N GLY A 115 14.27 5.99 -9.31
CA GLY A 115 13.12 6.22 -10.19
C GLY A 115 12.56 7.65 -10.18
N ALA A 116 13.25 8.61 -9.54
CA ALA A 116 12.81 9.99 -9.53
C ALA A 116 13.23 10.74 -10.79
N PHE A 117 12.25 11.25 -11.55
CA PHE A 117 12.49 12.04 -12.76
C PHE A 117 11.57 13.26 -12.81
N TRP A 118 11.84 14.18 -13.74
CA TRP A 118 11.01 15.36 -13.96
C TRP A 118 9.77 14.99 -14.76
N GLN A 119 8.62 15.36 -14.22
CA GLN A 119 7.30 15.06 -14.77
C GLN A 119 6.52 16.34 -14.97
N TYR A 120 5.68 16.35 -16.00
CA TYR A 120 4.71 17.41 -16.20
C TYR A 120 3.59 17.26 -15.17
N ASP A 121 3.31 18.30 -14.40
CA ASP A 121 2.23 18.28 -13.41
C ASP A 121 0.94 18.85 -14.03
N GLY A 122 0.08 17.95 -14.53
CA GLY A 122 -1.19 18.33 -15.17
C GLY A 122 -2.22 18.95 -14.22
N SER A 123 -1.97 18.94 -12.91
CA SER A 123 -2.87 19.52 -11.90
C SER A 123 -2.74 21.05 -11.76
N THR A 124 -1.87 21.69 -12.54
CA THR A 124 -1.64 23.15 -12.48
C THR A 124 -2.15 23.89 -13.73
N PRO A 125 -2.93 24.98 -13.58
CA PRO A 125 -3.59 25.66 -14.70
C PRO A 125 -2.64 26.29 -15.74
N ASP A 126 -1.39 26.57 -15.35
CA ASP A 126 -0.42 27.31 -16.17
C ASP A 126 0.46 26.40 -17.03
N GLY A 127 0.37 25.07 -16.85
CA GLY A 127 1.02 24.08 -17.70
C GLY A 127 2.55 24.22 -17.80
N ARG A 128 3.18 24.84 -16.80
CA ARG A 128 4.60 25.21 -16.85
C ARG A 128 5.43 24.65 -15.71
N LYS A 129 4.81 24.08 -14.69
CA LYS A 129 5.55 23.50 -13.56
C LYS A 129 5.79 22.02 -13.75
N THR A 130 7.06 21.68 -13.90
CA THR A 130 7.55 20.32 -13.75
C THR A 130 7.73 20.02 -12.27
N SER A 131 7.34 18.82 -11.84
CA SER A 131 7.65 18.33 -10.51
C SER A 131 8.62 17.16 -10.62
N ARG A 132 9.60 17.10 -9.71
CA ARG A 132 10.53 15.96 -9.63
C ARG A 132 10.08 15.02 -8.52
N GLY A 133 9.89 13.76 -8.87
CA GLY A 133 9.47 12.76 -7.91
C GLY A 133 9.33 11.38 -8.55
N ASN A 134 8.89 10.44 -7.73
CA ASN A 134 8.54 9.10 -8.17
C ASN A 134 7.12 9.11 -8.72
N CYS A 135 6.94 8.60 -9.93
CA CYS A 135 5.61 8.34 -10.48
C CYS A 135 5.15 6.95 -10.02
N PHE A 136 4.07 6.88 -9.25
CA PHE A 136 3.46 5.60 -8.92
C PHE A 136 2.16 5.45 -9.70
N VAL A 137 2.09 4.37 -10.48
CA VAL A 137 0.86 3.94 -11.15
C VAL A 137 0.11 3.04 -10.19
N THR A 138 -1.13 3.40 -9.89
CA THR A 138 -1.99 2.69 -8.96
C THR A 138 -3.18 2.13 -9.73
N LEU A 139 -3.48 0.86 -9.50
CA LEU A 139 -4.68 0.21 -9.98
C LEU A 139 -5.60 -0.04 -8.79
N GLY A 140 -6.84 0.41 -8.91
CA GLY A 140 -7.86 0.23 -7.89
C GLY A 140 -9.15 -0.35 -8.45
N ILE A 141 -9.88 -1.06 -7.60
CA ILE A 141 -11.18 -1.64 -7.93
C ILE A 141 -12.26 -0.69 -7.44
N ILE A 142 -13.19 -0.33 -8.34
CA ILE A 142 -14.34 0.51 -8.01
C ILE A 142 -15.42 -0.38 -7.38
N VAL A 143 -15.84 -0.03 -6.17
CA VAL A 143 -16.89 -0.74 -5.43
C VAL A 143 -17.99 0.22 -4.96
N HIS A 144 -19.20 -0.32 -4.80
CA HIS A 144 -20.32 0.38 -4.18
C HIS A 144 -20.51 -0.13 -2.76
N LEU A 145 -20.37 0.77 -1.79
CA LEU A 145 -20.53 0.42 -0.38
C LEU A 145 -21.95 0.81 0.07
N PRO A 146 -22.69 -0.04 0.79
CA PRO A 146 -24.10 0.19 1.10
C PRO A 146 -24.33 1.40 2.02
N PHE A 147 -23.27 1.92 2.63
CA PHE A 147 -23.29 3.07 3.55
C PHE A 147 -22.69 4.34 2.95
N LEU A 148 -22.32 4.36 1.66
CA LEU A 148 -21.83 5.55 0.97
C LEU A 148 -22.68 5.87 -0.26
N PRO A 149 -23.01 7.15 -0.51
CA PRO A 149 -23.80 7.55 -1.68
C PRO A 149 -23.00 7.56 -2.99
N ARG A 150 -21.70 7.26 -2.93
CA ARG A 150 -20.77 7.29 -4.07
C ARG A 150 -19.97 6.00 -4.14
N ALA A 151 -19.58 5.63 -5.34
CA ALA A 151 -18.59 4.59 -5.54
C ALA A 151 -17.25 4.99 -4.90
N VAL A 152 -16.49 4.00 -4.46
CA VAL A 152 -15.15 4.17 -3.87
C VAL A 152 -14.17 3.35 -4.68
N CYS A 153 -13.02 3.95 -5.00
CA CYS A 153 -11.87 3.25 -5.56
C CYS A 153 -11.03 2.69 -4.41
N LEU A 154 -10.86 1.36 -4.36
CA LEU A 154 -9.99 0.67 -3.42
C LEU A 154 -8.66 0.32 -4.13
N PRO A 155 -7.54 0.97 -3.78
CA PRO A 155 -6.24 0.67 -4.37
C PRO A 155 -5.81 -0.75 -4.02
N VAL A 156 -5.46 -1.55 -5.04
CA VAL A 156 -5.04 -2.95 -4.83
C VAL A 156 -3.66 -3.24 -5.39
N LEU A 157 -3.24 -2.59 -6.47
CA LEU A 157 -1.89 -2.76 -7.03
C LEU A 157 -1.23 -1.39 -7.20
N VAL A 158 0.10 -1.39 -7.09
CA VAL A 158 0.91 -0.19 -7.25
C VAL A 158 2.27 -0.52 -7.85
N ARG A 159 2.71 0.31 -8.80
CA ARG A 159 3.99 0.17 -9.49
C ARG A 159 4.72 1.49 -9.57
N LEU A 160 6.03 1.46 -9.37
CA LEU A 160 6.90 2.59 -9.67
C LEU A 160 7.12 2.63 -11.17
N TYR A 161 6.70 3.70 -11.82
CA TYR A 161 7.07 3.95 -13.21
C TYR A 161 8.51 4.49 -13.25
N VAL A 162 9.37 3.78 -13.98
CA VAL A 162 10.78 4.12 -14.18
C VAL A 162 10.95 4.49 -15.65
N LYS A 163 11.24 5.76 -15.90
CA LYS A 163 11.53 6.26 -17.24
C LYS A 163 12.69 5.45 -17.85
N ASP A 164 12.50 4.96 -19.08
CA ASP A 164 13.44 4.12 -19.83
C ASP A 164 13.76 2.76 -19.19
N GLY A 165 12.92 2.29 -18.25
CA GLY A 165 13.02 0.95 -17.68
C GLY A 165 12.56 -0.16 -18.64
N PRO A 166 12.86 -1.45 -18.34
CA PRO A 166 12.54 -2.58 -19.23
C PRO A 166 11.04 -2.81 -19.47
N PHE A 167 10.17 -2.09 -18.75
CA PHE A 167 8.72 -2.17 -18.85
C PHE A 167 8.18 -0.93 -19.58
N GLY A 168 8.40 -0.87 -20.90
CA GLY A 168 7.78 0.14 -21.77
C GLY A 168 6.26 0.00 -21.89
N ILE A 169 5.70 -1.08 -21.35
CA ILE A 169 4.28 -1.36 -21.18
C ILE A 169 4.12 -1.81 -19.73
N LEU A 170 3.32 -1.09 -18.95
CA LEU A 170 3.00 -1.47 -17.57
C LEU A 170 2.17 -2.76 -17.60
N GLU A 171 2.82 -3.91 -17.43
CA GLU A 171 2.12 -5.15 -17.11
C GLU A 171 1.65 -5.05 -15.64
N LEU A 172 0.36 -4.78 -15.46
CA LEU A 172 -0.37 -4.79 -14.18
C LEU A 172 -1.16 -6.08 -14.01
#